data_AF-A0A0V8IMJ2-F1
#
_entry.id   AF-A0A0V8IMJ2-F1
#
_cell.length_a   1.000
_cell.length_b   1.000
_cell.length_c   1.000
_cell.angle_alpha   90.00
_cell.angle_beta   90.00
_cell.angle_gamma   90.00
#
_symmetry.space_group_name_H-M   'P 1'
#
loop_
_entity.id
_entity.type
_entity.pdbx_description
1 polymer ?
#
loop_
_entity_poly.entity_id
_entity_poly.type
_entity_poly.pdbx_seq_one_letter_code
_entity_poly.pdbx_strand_id
1 'polypeptide(L)'
;MATTLTHRINLLCGDGLAAFRARLSTLAEPDVYAGGLESAVTTMPRHASVLTEGSSVDIVAFGTCGGYGPPRLTLSVTMVRGHHAWPRDVFWDEAHAWAEAIAEPPLTVAGLTGSQETADGMVFHYRLRVATGAAPVPRLSAVRPSGTAAVIRPSPGFGST
;
A
#
# COMPACT_ATOMS: atom_id res chain seq x y z
N MET A 1 -13.09 -7.96 8.45
CA MET A 1 -12.67 -7.22 9.66
C MET A 1 -11.48 -6.31 9.36
N ALA A 2 -10.44 -6.80 8.67
CA ALA A 2 -9.30 -5.98 8.22
C ALA A 2 -9.71 -4.67 7.52
N THR A 3 -10.62 -4.72 6.53
CA THR A 3 -11.10 -3.51 5.83
C THR A 3 -11.69 -2.42 6.74
N THR A 4 -12.40 -2.79 7.80
CA THR A 4 -12.94 -1.85 8.78
C THR A 4 -11.84 -1.26 9.68
N LEU A 5 -10.83 -2.06 10.03
CA LEU A 5 -9.67 -1.61 10.82
C LEU A 5 -8.74 -0.72 10.01
N THR A 6 -8.45 -1.09 8.76
CA THR A 6 -7.68 -0.28 7.80
C THR A 6 -8.34 1.09 7.61
N HIS A 7 -9.67 1.13 7.47
CA HIS A 7 -10.40 2.41 7.39
C HIS A 7 -10.25 3.26 8.67
N ARG A 8 -10.38 2.63 9.85
CA ARG A 8 -10.22 3.32 11.14
C ARG A 8 -8.79 3.86 11.33
N ILE A 9 -7.78 3.08 10.96
CA ILE A 9 -6.37 3.48 10.98
C ILE A 9 -6.15 4.69 10.05
N ASN A 10 -6.68 4.64 8.83
CA ASN A 10 -6.61 5.77 7.89
C ASN A 10 -7.27 7.03 8.44
N LEU A 11 -8.41 6.91 9.12
CA LEU A 11 -9.11 8.05 9.71
C LEU A 11 -8.34 8.67 10.89
N LEU A 12 -7.72 7.85 11.73
CA LEU A 12 -7.00 8.31 12.92
C LEU A 12 -5.57 8.77 12.63
N CYS A 13 -4.93 8.24 11.58
CA CYS A 13 -3.51 8.42 11.32
C CYS A 13 -3.18 8.91 9.90
N GLY A 14 -4.18 9.40 9.15
CA GLY A 14 -4.09 9.73 7.73
C GLY A 14 -2.88 10.58 7.34
N ASP A 15 -2.63 11.70 8.04
CA ASP A 15 -1.49 12.59 7.72
C ASP A 15 -0.13 11.90 7.98
N GLY A 16 -0.03 11.15 9.07
CA GLY A 16 1.16 10.38 9.42
C GLY A 16 1.43 9.27 8.41
N LEU A 17 0.37 8.58 7.97
CA LEU A 17 0.42 7.55 6.93
C LEU A 17 0.83 8.14 5.59
N ALA A 18 0.27 9.28 5.18
CA ALA A 18 0.64 9.95 3.93
C ALA A 18 2.12 10.35 3.92
N ALA A 19 2.60 10.95 5.01
CA ALA A 19 4.01 11.31 5.16
C ALA A 19 4.93 10.07 5.16
N PHE A 20 4.52 8.99 5.83
CA PHE A 20 5.27 7.75 5.85
C PHE A 20 5.32 7.07 4.48
N ARG A 21 4.20 7.04 3.75
CA ARG A 21 4.13 6.54 2.37
C ARG A 21 5.04 7.31 1.43
N ALA A 22 5.13 8.64 1.56
CA ALA A 22 6.07 9.44 0.78
C ALA A 22 7.54 9.04 1.05
N ARG A 23 7.92 8.85 2.31
CA ARG A 23 9.26 8.34 2.67
C ARG A 23 9.49 6.93 2.14
N LEU A 24 8.47 6.07 2.20
CA LEU A 24 8.52 4.71 1.68
C LEU A 24 8.68 4.67 0.16
N SER A 25 8.02 5.57 -0.59
CA SER A 25 8.25 5.69 -2.03
C SER A 25 9.67 6.13 -2.34
N THR A 26 10.26 7.02 -1.54
CA THR A 26 11.69 7.37 -1.68
C THR A 26 12.59 6.15 -1.50
N LEU A 27 12.32 5.27 -0.53
CA LEU A 27 13.07 4.01 -0.36
C LEU A 27 12.94 3.04 -1.55
N ALA A 28 11.90 3.19 -2.38
CA ALA A 28 11.70 2.39 -3.58
C ALA A 28 12.57 2.85 -4.76
N GLU A 29 13.09 4.08 -4.71
CA GLU A 29 13.88 4.67 -5.79
C GLU A 29 15.32 4.13 -5.78
N PRO A 30 15.83 3.61 -6.91
CA PRO A 30 17.21 3.14 -7.01
C PRO A 30 18.26 4.20 -6.65
N ASP A 31 17.96 5.47 -6.91
CA ASP A 31 18.87 6.59 -6.69
C ASP A 31 19.23 6.79 -5.22
N VAL A 32 18.37 6.37 -4.29
CA VAL A 32 18.68 6.39 -2.84
C VAL A 32 19.87 5.49 -2.51
N TYR A 33 20.10 4.45 -3.31
CA TYR A 33 21.17 3.48 -3.13
C TYR A 33 22.40 3.81 -3.99
N ALA A 34 22.34 4.90 -4.77
CA ALA A 34 23.49 5.37 -5.54
C ALA A 34 24.66 5.69 -4.59
N GLY A 35 25.88 5.35 -5.00
CA GLY A 35 27.08 5.54 -4.19
C GLY A 35 27.41 4.39 -3.23
N GLY A 36 26.75 3.23 -3.37
CA GLY A 36 27.10 2.00 -2.65
C GLY A 36 26.35 1.78 -1.33
N LEU A 37 25.24 2.49 -1.10
CA LEU A 37 24.38 2.23 0.03
C LEU A 37 23.60 0.92 -0.19
N GLU A 38 23.78 -0.05 0.69
CA GLU A 38 23.13 -1.37 0.54
C GLU A 38 21.69 -1.39 1.09
N SER A 39 21.39 -0.53 2.07
CA SER A 39 20.10 -0.50 2.75
C SER A 39 19.75 0.88 3.30
N ALA A 40 18.46 1.20 3.33
CA ALA A 40 17.93 2.41 3.94
C ALA A 40 16.68 2.08 4.77
N VAL A 41 16.39 2.90 5.78
CA VAL A 41 15.30 2.66 6.73
C VAL A 41 14.52 3.95 6.99
N THR A 42 13.21 3.80 7.19
CA THR A 42 12.35 4.87 7.69
C THR A 42 11.38 4.33 8.71
N THR A 43 10.96 5.18 9.67
CA THR A 43 10.06 4.80 10.75
C THR A 43 8.86 5.73 10.81
N MET A 44 7.78 5.24 11.40
CA MET A 44 6.65 6.05 11.82
C MET A 44 6.72 6.28 13.33
N PRO A 45 6.24 7.43 13.85
CA PRO A 45 6.04 7.59 15.29
C PRO A 45 5.23 6.44 15.86
N ARG A 46 5.46 6.08 17.12
CA ARG A 46 4.68 5.04 17.80
C ARG A 46 3.21 5.44 17.88
N HIS A 47 2.32 4.49 17.60
CA HIS A 47 0.87 4.67 17.71
C HIS A 47 0.27 3.77 18.79
N ALA A 48 -0.86 4.19 19.37
CA ALA A 48 -1.65 3.30 20.19
C ALA A 48 -2.31 2.22 19.32
N SER A 49 -2.46 1.02 19.87
CA SER A 49 -3.23 -0.03 19.21
C SER A 49 -4.71 0.36 19.15
N VAL A 50 -5.33 0.07 18.02
CA VAL A 50 -6.74 0.35 17.72
C VAL A 50 -7.67 -0.72 18.32
N LEU A 51 -7.17 -1.96 18.46
CA LEU A 51 -7.92 -3.07 19.05
C LEU A 51 -7.67 -3.26 20.54
N THR A 52 -6.44 -3.01 21.02
CA THR A 52 -6.01 -3.41 22.35
C THR A 52 -5.53 -2.20 23.15
N GLU A 53 -6.35 -1.78 24.13
CA GLU A 53 -6.02 -0.70 25.04
C GLU A 53 -4.68 -0.98 25.77
N GLY A 54 -3.89 0.07 25.95
CA GLY A 54 -2.57 -0.01 26.57
C GLY A 54 -1.48 -0.64 25.68
N SER A 55 -1.83 -1.23 24.54
CA SER A 55 -0.84 -1.70 23.56
C SER A 55 -0.46 -0.61 22.57
N SER A 56 0.69 -0.77 21.94
CA SER A 56 1.20 0.17 20.95
C SER A 56 1.75 -0.54 19.72
N VAL A 57 1.86 0.22 18.64
CA VAL A 57 2.33 -0.23 17.33
C VAL A 57 3.51 0.61 16.92
N ASP A 58 4.63 -0.06 16.63
CA ASP A 58 5.80 0.54 16.01
C ASP A 58 5.90 0.05 14.57
N ILE A 59 6.26 0.96 13.67
CA ILE A 59 6.30 0.67 12.25
C ILE A 59 7.62 1.14 11.67
N VAL A 60 8.31 0.21 11.02
CA VAL A 60 9.61 0.42 10.41
C VAL A 60 9.58 -0.14 9.00
N ALA A 61 9.99 0.63 8.00
CA ALA A 61 10.18 0.14 6.65
C ALA A 61 11.65 0.18 6.26
N PHE A 62 12.08 -0.87 5.58
CA PHE A 62 13.41 -1.07 5.07
C PHE A 62 13.35 -1.18 3.56
N GLY A 63 14.29 -0.54 2.88
CA GLY A 63 14.59 -0.81 1.50
C GLY A 63 16.01 -1.34 1.37
N THR A 64 16.20 -2.34 0.51
CA THR A 64 17.49 -3.01 0.28
C THR A 64 17.76 -3.14 -1.20
N CYS A 65 19.00 -2.84 -1.61
CA CYS A 65 19.42 -2.94 -3.01
C CYS A 65 20.42 -4.10 -3.15
N GLY A 66 19.94 -5.23 -3.67
CA GLY A 66 20.71 -6.48 -3.74
C GLY A 66 21.49 -6.69 -5.04
N GLY A 67 21.81 -5.62 -5.79
CA GLY A 67 22.48 -5.69 -7.10
C GLY A 67 21.59 -5.22 -8.26
N TYR A 68 21.62 -5.91 -9.40
CA TYR A 68 20.84 -5.53 -10.58
C TYR A 68 19.34 -5.82 -10.39
N GLY A 69 18.60 -4.82 -9.94
CA GLY A 69 17.14 -4.90 -9.81
C GLY A 69 16.55 -3.73 -9.01
N PRO A 70 15.21 -3.60 -8.98
CA PRO A 70 14.56 -2.61 -8.14
C PRO A 70 14.80 -2.90 -6.66
N PRO A 71 14.89 -1.87 -5.80
CA PRO A 71 14.98 -2.04 -4.36
C PRO A 71 13.85 -2.91 -3.80
N ARG A 72 14.19 -3.80 -2.87
CA ARG A 72 13.21 -4.63 -2.15
C ARG A 72 12.75 -3.91 -0.91
N LEU A 73 11.44 -3.70 -0.81
CA LEU A 73 10.81 -3.06 0.34
C LEU A 73 10.26 -4.09 1.31
N THR A 74 10.59 -3.93 2.59
CA THR A 74 10.04 -4.72 3.69
C THR A 74 9.50 -3.78 4.75
N LEU A 75 8.24 -3.97 5.14
CA LEU A 75 7.59 -3.28 6.24
C LEU A 75 7.56 -4.19 7.46
N SER A 76 8.01 -3.71 8.59
CA SER A 76 7.96 -4.40 9.88
C SER A 76 6.97 -3.68 10.77
N VAL A 77 5.95 -4.40 11.22
CA VAL A 77 4.95 -3.92 12.17
C VAL A 77 5.15 -4.66 13.47
N THR A 78 5.50 -3.92 14.52
CA THR A 78 5.73 -4.46 15.85
C THR A 78 4.57 -4.09 16.76
N MET A 79 3.91 -5.09 17.31
CA MET A 79 2.87 -4.93 18.31
C MET A 79 3.50 -5.08 19.69
N VAL A 80 3.56 -4.01 20.47
CA VAL A 80 4.10 -3.97 21.84
C VAL A 80 2.93 -4.03 22.83
N ARG A 81 2.92 -5.05 23.69
CA ARG A 81 1.82 -5.29 24.64
C ARG A 81 2.02 -4.47 25.91
N GLY A 82 0.98 -3.73 26.32
CA GLY A 82 1.00 -2.94 27.56
C GLY A 82 0.85 -3.78 28.83
N HIS A 83 0.00 -4.81 28.81
CA HIS A 83 -0.21 -5.74 29.92
C HIS A 83 -0.61 -7.15 29.45
N HIS A 84 -0.26 -8.15 30.27
CA HIS A 84 -0.25 -9.57 29.93
C HIS A 84 -1.65 -10.17 29.61
N ALA A 85 -1.62 -11.23 28.78
CA ALA A 85 -2.69 -12.20 28.49
C ALA A 85 -3.69 -11.87 27.36
N TRP A 86 -3.22 -11.37 26.21
CA TRP A 86 -4.04 -11.33 24.99
C TRP A 86 -3.75 -12.50 24.03
N PRO A 87 -4.78 -13.11 23.42
CA PRO A 87 -4.62 -14.14 22.39
C PRO A 87 -3.76 -13.63 21.23
N ARG A 88 -2.86 -14.47 20.72
CA ARG A 88 -1.91 -14.08 19.65
C ARG A 88 -2.63 -13.64 18.37
N ASP A 89 -3.78 -14.25 18.09
CA ASP A 89 -4.55 -14.04 16.85
C ASP A 89 -5.09 -12.61 16.70
N VAL A 90 -5.37 -11.92 17.82
CA VAL A 90 -5.87 -10.53 17.81
C VAL A 90 -4.83 -9.53 17.26
N PHE A 91 -3.53 -9.83 17.43
CA PHE A 91 -2.46 -8.96 16.96
C PHE A 91 -2.15 -9.12 15.48
N TRP A 92 -2.49 -10.28 14.89
CA TRP A 92 -2.31 -10.51 13.46
C TRP A 92 -3.22 -9.61 12.63
N ASP A 93 -4.50 -9.51 13.01
CA ASP A 93 -5.49 -8.71 12.28
C ASP A 93 -5.14 -7.22 12.28
N GLU A 94 -4.71 -6.69 13.43
CA GLU A 94 -4.30 -5.28 13.51
C GLU A 94 -2.98 -5.02 12.77
N ALA A 95 -1.97 -5.87 12.95
CA ALA A 95 -0.71 -5.71 12.23
C ALA A 95 -0.91 -5.78 10.72
N HIS A 96 -1.81 -6.65 10.25
CA HIS A 96 -2.17 -6.75 8.85
C HIS A 96 -2.91 -5.51 8.36
N ALA A 97 -3.87 -4.98 9.14
CA ALA A 97 -4.58 -3.76 8.81
C ALA A 97 -3.64 -2.54 8.72
N TRP A 98 -2.62 -2.44 9.59
CA TRP A 98 -1.56 -1.43 9.48
C TRP A 98 -0.76 -1.60 8.19
N ALA A 99 -0.37 -2.84 7.86
CA ALA A 99 0.37 -3.11 6.63
C ALA A 99 -0.44 -2.79 5.37
N GLU A 100 -1.74 -3.12 5.34
CA GLU A 100 -2.65 -2.77 4.24
C GLU A 100 -2.85 -1.26 4.13
N ALA A 101 -3.04 -0.56 5.26
CA ALA A 101 -3.14 0.90 5.26
C ALA A 101 -1.87 1.53 4.68
N ILE A 102 -0.69 1.00 4.98
CA ILE A 102 0.55 1.55 4.44
C ILE A 102 0.77 1.17 2.98
N ALA A 103 0.41 -0.07 2.62
CA ALA A 103 0.51 -0.61 1.27
C ALA A 103 -0.66 -0.18 0.36
N GLU A 104 -1.07 1.09 0.46
CA GLU A 104 -2.01 1.68 -0.50
C GLU A 104 -1.34 1.88 -1.87
N PRO A 105 -2.11 1.95 -2.97
CA PRO A 105 -1.56 2.12 -4.31
C PRO A 105 -0.54 3.26 -4.38
N PRO A 106 0.63 3.04 -5.00
CA PRO A 106 0.94 1.94 -5.93
C PRO A 106 1.54 0.70 -5.28
N LEU A 107 1.62 0.57 -3.96
CA LEU A 107 2.20 -0.61 -3.30
C LEU A 107 1.10 -1.65 -3.00
N THR A 108 1.50 -2.90 -2.82
CA THR A 108 0.66 -3.99 -2.30
C THR A 108 1.50 -4.91 -1.42
N VAL A 109 0.85 -5.53 -0.43
CA VAL A 109 1.46 -6.61 0.35
C VAL A 109 1.63 -7.84 -0.52
N ALA A 110 2.86 -8.31 -0.68
CA ALA A 110 3.25 -9.43 -1.55
C ALA A 110 3.53 -10.74 -0.80
N GLY A 111 3.72 -10.65 0.52
CA GLY A 111 4.03 -11.78 1.37
C GLY A 111 4.19 -11.34 2.82
N LEU A 112 3.99 -12.28 3.73
CA LEU A 112 4.01 -12.07 5.18
C LEU A 112 4.89 -13.13 5.84
N THR A 113 5.74 -12.70 6.74
CA THR A 113 6.47 -13.55 7.67
C THR A 113 6.32 -12.93 9.05
N GLY A 114 5.61 -13.61 9.95
CA GLY A 114 5.47 -13.17 11.34
C GLY A 114 6.30 -14.03 12.26
N SER A 115 6.98 -13.41 13.22
CA SER A 115 7.72 -14.11 14.27
C SER A 115 7.55 -13.40 15.61
N GLN A 116 7.53 -14.18 16.68
CA GLN A 116 7.63 -13.63 18.02
C GLN A 116 9.10 -13.37 18.32
N GLU A 117 9.51 -12.10 18.44
CA GLU A 117 10.89 -11.75 18.79
C GLU A 117 11.10 -11.63 20.30
N THR A 118 10.07 -11.23 21.06
CA THR A 118 10.16 -11.09 22.52
C THR A 118 8.92 -11.64 23.24
N ALA A 119 9.00 -11.78 24.56
CA ALA A 119 7.87 -12.23 25.38
C ALA A 119 6.66 -11.28 25.29
N ASP A 120 6.94 -9.99 25.10
CA ASP A 120 5.94 -8.90 25.15
C ASP A 120 5.67 -8.27 23.77
N GLY A 121 6.38 -8.71 22.73
CA GLY A 121 6.34 -8.11 21.40
C GLY A 121 6.19 -9.15 20.28
N MET A 122 5.29 -8.86 19.35
CA MET A 122 5.15 -9.61 18.10
C MET A 122 5.62 -8.73 16.95
N VAL A 123 6.46 -9.28 16.06
CA VAL A 123 6.95 -8.57 14.88
C VAL A 123 6.47 -9.26 13.62
N PHE A 124 5.91 -8.47 12.72
CA PHE A 124 5.36 -8.94 11.46
C PHE A 124 6.08 -8.25 10.29
N HIS A 125 6.79 -9.04 9.49
CA HIS A 125 7.48 -8.56 8.31
C HIS A 125 6.63 -8.81 7.06
N TYR A 126 6.30 -7.73 6.37
CA TYR A 126 5.55 -7.71 5.13
C TYR A 126 6.47 -7.31 3.99
N ARG A 127 6.57 -8.16 2.96
CA ARG A 127 7.22 -7.77 1.71
C ARG A 127 6.26 -6.93 0.91
N LEU A 128 6.70 -5.77 0.43
CA LEU A 128 5.91 -4.90 -0.42
C LEU A 128 6.35 -5.04 -1.88
N ARG A 129 5.40 -4.93 -2.80
CA ARG A 129 5.66 -4.85 -4.23
C ARG A 129 4.86 -3.73 -4.86
N VAL A 130 5.37 -3.19 -5.97
CA VAL A 130 4.58 -2.29 -6.81
C VAL A 130 3.43 -3.08 -7.44
N ALA A 131 2.21 -2.58 -7.27
CA ALA A 131 1.00 -3.08 -7.89
C ALA A 131 1.18 -3.03 -9.41
N THR A 132 1.37 -4.20 -10.03
CA THR A 132 1.53 -4.30 -11.48
C THR A 132 0.14 -4.17 -12.11
N GLY A 133 -0.24 -2.95 -12.49
CA GLY A 133 -1.35 -2.65 -13.40
C GLY A 133 -2.76 -2.68 -12.82
N ALA A 134 -3.24 -1.53 -12.35
CA ALA A 134 -4.43 -0.96 -12.98
C ALA A 134 -3.90 -0.13 -14.15
N ALA A 135 -4.27 -0.48 -15.39
CA ALA A 135 -3.95 0.35 -16.54
C ALA A 135 -4.43 1.80 -16.28
N PRO A 136 -3.68 2.84 -16.67
CA PRO A 136 -4.20 4.19 -16.60
C PRO A 136 -5.45 4.22 -17.47
N VAL A 137 -6.61 4.47 -16.85
CA VAL A 137 -7.87 4.69 -17.57
C VAL A 137 -7.57 5.79 -18.58
N PRO A 138 -7.68 5.52 -19.90
CA PRO A 138 -7.53 6.59 -20.88
C PRO A 138 -8.59 7.62 -20.52
N ARG A 139 -8.16 8.83 -20.16
CA ARG A 139 -9.10 9.96 -20.09
C ARG A 139 -9.67 10.07 -21.50
N LEU A 140 -10.93 9.68 -21.66
CA LEU A 140 -11.72 10.07 -22.81
C LEU A 140 -11.73 11.59 -22.79
N SER A 141 -10.80 12.20 -23.52
CA SER A 141 -10.91 13.58 -23.95
C SER A 141 -12.28 13.67 -24.59
N ALA A 142 -13.19 14.40 -23.93
CA ALA A 142 -14.48 14.72 -24.46
C ALA A 142 -14.28 15.51 -25.75
N VAL A 143 -14.20 14.79 -26.87
CA VAL A 143 -14.35 15.37 -28.19
C VAL A 143 -15.79 15.81 -28.25
N ARG A 144 -16.02 17.11 -28.01
CA ARG A 144 -17.28 17.77 -28.33
C ARG A 144 -17.57 17.51 -29.81
N PRO A 145 -18.70 16.91 -30.19
CA PRO A 145 -19.14 17.00 -31.58
C PRO A 145 -19.60 18.44 -31.81
N SER A 146 -18.72 19.26 -32.38
CA SER A 146 -19.11 20.50 -33.05
C SER A 146 -19.88 20.09 -34.30
N GLY A 147 -21.11 20.58 -34.43
CA GLY A 147 -22.06 20.09 -35.43
C GLY A 147 -21.66 20.38 -36.87
N THR A 148 -22.38 19.71 -37.77
CA THR A 148 -23.11 20.25 -38.94
C THR A 148 -22.98 19.34 -40.17
N ALA A 149 -24.13 18.75 -40.53
CA ALA A 149 -24.62 18.31 -41.84
C ALA A 149 -23.68 17.65 -42.86
N ALA A 150 -24.05 16.43 -43.27
CA ALA A 150 -24.00 16.04 -44.68
C ALA A 150 -25.20 15.14 -45.03
N VAL A 151 -26.04 15.68 -45.91
CA VAL A 151 -27.12 15.04 -46.64
C VAL A 151 -26.58 13.88 -47.46
N ILE A 152 -27.20 12.68 -47.36
CA ILE A 152 -27.16 11.71 -48.46
C ILE A 152 -28.55 11.10 -48.64
N ARG A 153 -29.18 11.46 -49.76
CA ARG A 153 -30.41 10.85 -50.31
C ARG A 153 -30.18 9.37 -50.65
N PRO A 154 -31.19 8.49 -50.52
CA PRO A 154 -31.24 7.26 -51.30
C PRO A 154 -32.30 7.37 -52.41
N SER A 155 -31.93 7.06 -53.64
CA SER A 155 -32.81 6.69 -54.76
C SER A 155 -31.97 5.94 -55.80
N PRO A 156 -32.57 5.14 -56.69
CA PRO A 156 -33.45 3.99 -56.43
C PRO A 156 -33.05 2.76 -57.29
N GLY A 157 -33.73 1.62 -57.08
CA GLY A 157 -33.80 0.50 -58.03
C GLY A 157 -32.96 -0.73 -57.66
N PHE A 158 -33.28 -1.95 -58.06
CA PHE A 158 -34.39 -2.52 -58.84
C PHE A 158 -34.29 -4.05 -58.70
N GLY A 159 -35.42 -4.77 -58.72
CA GLY A 159 -35.50 -6.25 -58.87
C GLY A 159 -35.55 -7.02 -57.55
N SER A 160 -36.47 -7.95 -57.28
CA SER A 160 -37.28 -8.76 -58.18
C SER A 160 -38.55 -9.23 -57.46
N THR A 161 -39.71 -9.13 -58.11
CA THR A 161 -40.57 -10.21 -58.62
C THR A 161 -41.80 -9.59 -59.28
#